data_AF-A0A9X3M679-F1
#
_entry.id   AF-A0A9X3M679-F1
#
_cell.length_a   1.000
_cell.length_b   1.000
_cell.length_c   1.000
_cell.angle_alpha   90.00
_cell.angle_beta   90.00
_cell.angle_gamma   90.00
#
_symmetry.space_group_name_H-M   'P 1'
#
loop_
_entity.id
_entity.type
_entity.pdbx_description
1 polymer ?
#
loop_
_entity_poly.entity_id
_entity_poly.type
_entity_poly.pdbx_seq_one_letter_code
_entity_poly.pdbx_strand_id
1 'polypeptide(L)'
;MGILYLVRHGQANSGGLHTDNVAEGEMEATYDQLTELGHEQARVTGRALAERIGSGSGSGSGSGRCSGERPIILSGPLGRQLSTAGEIHAEMVAAGLDPQPVETVEEWREFSSDAVLAPYFRAHPDELAQIRRAYAAARTGHASQGSGQGPEQGSGQVAGGMKEHNRLLGQAIDAALRQWRSTPGFASFAAQVRQGFSDATLLAAQHGSVVVVTSAGPISMCAAALIGADWTHMINNIFTSSVSVFSTRGAAASGPAAGAATDTASTDTAAETAGIDTAADTAGTDTAADTAAQLLSFNEHAHLDYPDLSGARRLRRYR
;
A
#
# COMPACT_ATOMS: atom_id res chain seq x y z
N MET A 1 -14.71 -1.00 19.14
CA MET A 1 -13.56 -1.56 18.40
C MET A 1 -13.88 -1.38 16.94
N GLY A 2 -13.03 -0.70 16.18
CA GLY A 2 -13.20 -0.47 14.75
C GLY A 2 -12.32 -1.40 13.93
N ILE A 3 -12.56 -1.41 12.62
CA ILE A 3 -11.72 -2.09 11.63
C ILE A 3 -11.31 -1.09 10.56
N LEU A 4 -10.00 -0.99 10.33
CA LEU A 4 -9.41 -0.22 9.25
C LEU A 4 -8.92 -1.20 8.17
N TYR A 5 -9.41 -1.01 6.94
CA TYR A 5 -9.00 -1.74 5.76
C TYR A 5 -8.13 -0.83 4.89
N LEU A 6 -6.87 -1.20 4.65
CA LEU A 6 -6.04 -0.52 3.65
C LEU A 6 -6.01 -1.36 2.37
N VAL A 7 -6.45 -0.78 1.27
CA VAL A 7 -6.58 -1.43 -0.03
C VAL A 7 -5.54 -0.87 -0.99
N ARG A 8 -4.69 -1.72 -1.59
CA ARG A 8 -3.84 -1.28 -2.70
C ARG A 8 -4.72 -1.08 -3.93
N HIS A 9 -4.51 0.00 -4.69
CA HIS A 9 -5.20 0.22 -5.95
C HIS A 9 -5.10 -1.00 -6.90
N GLY A 10 -6.07 -1.12 -7.82
CA GLY A 10 -6.04 -2.15 -8.87
C GLY A 10 -4.86 -1.99 -9.82
N GLN A 11 -4.61 -2.98 -10.67
CA GLN A 11 -3.50 -2.94 -11.62
C GLN A 11 -3.57 -1.69 -12.52
N ALA A 12 -2.54 -0.86 -12.41
CA ALA A 12 -2.40 0.35 -13.21
C ALA A 12 -1.47 0.14 -14.42
N ASN A 13 -1.51 1.08 -15.36
CA ASN A 13 -0.72 1.03 -16.59
C ASN A 13 0.78 1.11 -16.29
N SER A 14 1.49 -0.02 -16.30
CA SER A 14 2.94 -0.04 -16.08
C SER A 14 3.75 0.34 -17.33
N GLY A 15 3.10 0.95 -18.35
CA GLY A 15 3.73 1.28 -19.62
C GLY A 15 5.00 2.12 -19.44
N GLY A 16 4.96 3.10 -18.52
CA GLY A 16 6.05 3.99 -18.19
C GLY A 16 7.32 3.32 -17.65
N LEU A 17 7.22 2.16 -16.98
CA LEU A 17 8.42 1.40 -16.55
C LEU A 17 9.23 0.84 -17.73
N HIS A 18 8.64 0.81 -18.93
CA HIS A 18 9.23 0.28 -20.15
C HIS A 18 9.41 1.33 -21.25
N THR A 19 9.21 2.63 -20.95
CA THR A 19 9.42 3.71 -21.93
C THR A 19 10.85 4.26 -21.92
N ASP A 20 11.21 4.94 -23.01
CA ASP A 20 12.52 5.56 -23.21
C ASP A 20 12.81 6.76 -22.27
N ASN A 21 11.83 7.17 -21.45
CA ASN A 21 11.84 8.45 -20.74
C ASN A 21 11.80 8.33 -19.20
N VAL A 22 12.04 7.14 -18.62
CA VAL A 22 12.06 6.97 -17.14
C VAL A 22 13.07 7.91 -16.46
N ALA A 23 14.22 8.18 -17.08
CA ALA A 23 15.19 9.13 -16.55
C ALA A 23 14.74 10.60 -16.65
N GLU A 24 13.72 10.87 -17.46
CA GLU A 24 13.15 12.20 -17.72
C GLU A 24 11.95 12.53 -16.84
N GLY A 25 11.48 11.56 -16.03
CA GLY A 25 10.41 11.78 -15.06
C GLY A 25 9.00 11.74 -15.66
N GLU A 26 8.78 10.94 -16.70
CA GLU A 26 7.49 10.80 -17.37
C GLU A 26 6.72 9.53 -16.95
N MET A 27 7.16 8.82 -15.90
CA MET A 27 6.54 7.55 -15.50
C MET A 27 5.17 7.76 -14.86
N GLU A 28 5.07 8.69 -13.90
CA GLU A 28 3.90 8.79 -13.03
C GLU A 28 2.62 9.12 -13.82
N ALA A 29 2.73 9.98 -14.82
CA ALA A 29 1.59 10.38 -15.67
C ALA A 29 0.98 9.19 -16.44
N THR A 30 1.81 8.25 -16.89
CA THR A 30 1.32 7.03 -17.57
C THR A 30 0.81 5.99 -16.58
N TYR A 31 1.39 5.95 -15.39
CA TYR A 31 1.08 4.98 -14.35
C TYR A 31 -0.22 5.30 -13.61
N ASP A 32 -0.70 6.54 -13.65
CA ASP A 32 -1.83 6.96 -12.83
C ASP A 32 -3.23 6.56 -13.36
N GLN A 33 -3.31 5.57 -14.23
CA GLN A 33 -4.57 5.05 -14.79
C GLN A 33 -4.68 3.54 -14.58
N LEU A 34 -5.86 3.09 -14.16
CA LEU A 34 -6.16 1.66 -14.07
C LEU A 34 -6.24 1.03 -15.46
N THR A 35 -5.78 -0.22 -15.54
CA THR A 35 -6.09 -1.10 -16.67
C THR A 35 -7.52 -1.65 -16.54
N GLU A 36 -8.09 -2.22 -17.61
CA GLU A 36 -9.36 -2.97 -17.51
C GLU A 36 -9.33 -4.05 -16.42
N LEU A 37 -8.19 -4.76 -16.31
CA LEU A 37 -7.96 -5.72 -15.24
C LEU A 37 -7.98 -5.07 -13.86
N GLY A 38 -7.39 -3.88 -13.72
CA GLY A 38 -7.39 -3.13 -12.47
C GLY A 38 -8.80 -2.70 -12.03
N HIS A 39 -9.66 -2.31 -12.97
CA HIS A 39 -11.07 -2.04 -12.69
C HIS A 39 -11.79 -3.30 -12.19
N GLU A 40 -11.59 -4.45 -12.84
CA GLU A 40 -12.23 -5.68 -12.39
C GLU A 40 -11.72 -6.16 -11.02
N GLN A 41 -10.42 -6.03 -10.76
CA GLN A 41 -9.85 -6.30 -9.44
C GLN A 41 -10.46 -5.40 -8.36
N ALA A 42 -10.67 -4.11 -8.66
CA ALA A 42 -11.32 -3.17 -7.74
C ALA A 42 -12.76 -3.57 -7.43
N ARG A 43 -13.54 -3.98 -8.44
CA ARG A 43 -14.93 -4.46 -8.25
C ARG A 43 -15.00 -5.71 -7.38
N VAL A 44 -14.17 -6.71 -7.67
CA VAL A 44 -14.11 -7.95 -6.87
C VAL A 44 -13.72 -7.66 -5.42
N THR A 45 -12.79 -6.72 -5.22
CA THR A 45 -12.41 -6.27 -3.86
C THR A 45 -13.57 -5.56 -3.17
N GLY A 46 -14.30 -4.70 -3.89
CA GLY A 46 -15.50 -4.03 -3.39
C GLY A 46 -16.57 -5.01 -2.91
N ARG A 47 -16.86 -6.05 -3.70
CA ARG A 47 -17.80 -7.12 -3.32
C ARG A 47 -17.36 -7.85 -2.06
N ALA A 48 -16.08 -8.23 -1.98
CA ALA A 48 -15.54 -8.95 -0.83
C ALA A 48 -15.59 -8.10 0.45
N LEU A 49 -15.29 -6.80 0.36
CA LEU A 49 -15.41 -5.87 1.49
C LEU A 49 -16.87 -5.66 1.89
N ALA A 50 -17.78 -5.51 0.94
CA ALA A 50 -19.20 -5.33 1.20
C ALA A 50 -19.80 -6.54 1.93
N GLU A 51 -19.46 -7.76 1.53
CA GLU A 51 -19.87 -8.98 2.21
C GLU A 51 -19.32 -9.04 3.65
N ARG A 52 -18.03 -8.74 3.82
CA ARG A 52 -17.36 -8.76 5.13
C ARG A 52 -17.97 -7.75 6.11
N ILE A 53 -18.18 -6.53 5.65
CA ILE A 53 -18.75 -5.43 6.44
C ILE A 53 -20.23 -5.71 6.73
N GLY A 54 -21.02 -6.02 5.70
CA GLY A 54 -22.45 -6.31 5.85
C GLY A 54 -22.77 -7.50 6.75
N SER A 55 -21.91 -8.52 6.79
CA SER A 55 -22.06 -9.70 7.66
C SER A 55 -21.73 -9.42 9.13
N GLY A 56 -20.89 -8.40 9.41
CA GLY A 56 -20.51 -8.01 10.78
C GLY A 56 -21.65 -7.37 11.58
N SER A 57 -22.67 -6.86 10.90
CA SER A 57 -23.83 -6.18 11.49
C SER A 57 -24.92 -7.14 12.07
N GLY A 58 -24.70 -8.46 12.08
CA GLY A 58 -25.76 -9.48 12.22
C GLY A 58 -25.85 -10.31 13.52
N SER A 59 -25.25 -9.93 14.65
CA SER A 59 -25.39 -10.70 15.92
C SER A 59 -26.54 -10.23 16.85
N GLY A 60 -27.36 -9.27 16.42
CA GLY A 60 -28.57 -8.86 17.14
C GLY A 60 -29.80 -9.55 16.56
N SER A 61 -30.35 -10.52 17.30
CA SER A 61 -31.64 -11.16 16.98
C SER A 61 -32.74 -10.12 16.72
N GLY A 62 -33.28 -10.09 15.51
CA GLY A 62 -34.42 -9.25 15.16
C GLY A 62 -34.58 -9.08 13.66
N SER A 63 -35.66 -9.63 13.12
CA SER A 63 -36.09 -9.47 11.73
C SER A 63 -36.06 -8.01 11.25
N GLY A 64 -35.08 -7.67 10.42
CA GLY A 64 -35.00 -6.39 9.70
C GLY A 64 -33.75 -6.37 8.85
N ARG A 65 -33.88 -6.08 7.55
CA ARG A 65 -32.74 -5.87 6.65
C ARG A 65 -31.77 -4.87 7.31
N CYS A 66 -30.48 -5.20 7.38
CA CYS A 66 -29.42 -4.39 7.96
C CYS A 66 -29.35 -3.02 7.27
N SER A 67 -30.10 -2.05 7.79
CA SER A 67 -30.04 -0.64 7.46
C SER A 67 -29.29 0.01 8.62
N GLY A 68 -28.03 0.39 8.43
CA GLY A 68 -27.34 1.19 9.45
C GLY A 68 -25.83 1.31 9.36
N GLU A 69 -25.11 0.35 8.78
CA GLU A 69 -23.66 0.50 8.64
C GLU A 69 -23.35 1.44 7.48
N ARG A 70 -22.66 2.55 7.79
CA ARG A 70 -22.27 3.59 6.83
C ARG A 70 -20.75 3.66 6.74
N PRO A 71 -20.09 2.70 6.06
CA PRO A 71 -18.64 2.65 5.97
C PRO A 71 -18.09 3.95 5.44
N ILE A 72 -16.97 4.39 6.00
CA ILE A 72 -16.25 5.55 5.48
C ILE A 72 -15.23 5.05 4.47
N ILE A 73 -15.20 5.68 3.30
CA ILE A 73 -14.23 5.37 2.25
C ILE A 73 -13.33 6.59 2.04
N LEU A 74 -12.05 6.43 2.36
CA LEU A 74 -10.99 7.40 2.09
C LEU A 74 -10.20 6.93 0.87
N SER A 75 -9.69 7.85 0.08
CA SER A 75 -8.80 7.56 -1.04
C SER A 75 -7.62 8.51 -1.03
N GLY A 76 -6.44 8.00 -1.38
CA GLY A 76 -5.39 8.87 -1.86
C GLY A 76 -5.80 9.59 -3.16
N PRO A 77 -5.13 10.70 -3.50
CA PRO A 77 -5.53 11.63 -4.55
C PRO A 77 -5.18 11.19 -5.97
N LEU A 78 -4.48 10.06 -6.15
CA LEU A 78 -4.02 9.60 -7.46
C LEU A 78 -5.18 8.97 -8.26
N GLY A 79 -5.21 9.17 -9.58
CA GLY A 79 -6.27 8.69 -10.46
C GLY A 79 -6.54 7.18 -10.32
N ARG A 80 -5.49 6.37 -10.16
CA ARG A 80 -5.60 4.92 -9.90
C ARG A 80 -6.22 4.59 -8.54
N GLN A 81 -5.95 5.41 -7.53
CA GLN A 81 -6.52 5.26 -6.18
C GLN A 81 -8.01 5.64 -6.21
N LEU A 82 -8.33 6.81 -6.76
CA LEU A 82 -9.70 7.31 -6.90
C LEU A 82 -10.58 6.37 -7.73
N SER A 83 -10.08 5.85 -8.85
CA SER A 83 -10.80 4.89 -9.68
C SER A 83 -11.09 3.60 -8.92
N THR A 84 -10.13 3.11 -8.14
CA THR A 84 -10.32 1.92 -7.30
C THR A 84 -11.36 2.19 -6.21
N ALA A 85 -11.30 3.34 -5.55
CA ALA A 85 -12.26 3.74 -4.52
C ALA A 85 -13.68 3.89 -5.06
N GLY A 86 -13.83 4.44 -6.27
CA GLY A 86 -15.11 4.56 -6.95
C GLY A 86 -15.76 3.21 -7.24
N GLU A 87 -14.99 2.23 -7.73
CA GLU A 87 -15.50 0.87 -7.97
C GLU A 87 -15.87 0.18 -6.65
N ILE A 88 -15.06 0.33 -5.59
CA ILE A 88 -15.38 -0.22 -4.26
C ILE A 88 -16.67 0.39 -3.70
N HIS A 89 -16.81 1.71 -3.76
CA HIS A 89 -18.02 2.41 -3.33
C HIS A 89 -19.25 1.90 -4.10
N ALA A 90 -19.16 1.77 -5.43
CA ALA A 90 -20.26 1.28 -6.26
C ALA A 90 -20.71 -0.14 -5.87
N GLU A 91 -19.77 -1.04 -5.61
CA GLU A 91 -20.08 -2.42 -5.19
C GLU A 91 -20.68 -2.48 -3.76
N MET A 92 -20.24 -1.61 -2.85
CA MET A 92 -20.86 -1.50 -1.52
C MET A 92 -22.32 -1.01 -1.62
N VAL A 93 -22.59 -0.01 -2.45
CA VAL A 93 -23.96 0.45 -2.73
C VAL A 93 -24.80 -0.67 -3.38
N ALA A 94 -24.24 -1.39 -4.35
CA ALA A 94 -24.91 -2.50 -5.02
C ALA A 94 -25.25 -3.65 -4.05
N ALA A 95 -24.43 -3.86 -3.02
CA ALA A 95 -24.68 -4.82 -1.94
C ALA A 95 -25.71 -4.33 -0.90
N GLY A 96 -26.22 -3.10 -1.03
CA GLY A 96 -27.23 -2.52 -0.13
C GLY A 96 -26.67 -1.82 1.10
N LEU A 97 -25.37 -1.54 1.15
CA LEU A 97 -24.76 -0.67 2.16
C LEU A 97 -24.98 0.81 1.81
N ASP A 98 -24.83 1.69 2.80
CA ASP A 98 -24.89 3.16 2.62
C ASP A 98 -23.51 3.79 2.93
N PRO A 99 -22.45 3.50 2.14
CA PRO A 99 -21.15 4.09 2.37
C PRO A 99 -21.21 5.61 2.23
N GLN A 100 -20.39 6.32 3.00
CA GLN A 100 -20.22 7.75 2.80
C GLN A 100 -19.56 8.01 1.44
N PRO A 101 -19.79 9.20 0.83
CA PRO A 101 -19.08 9.60 -0.37
C PRO A 101 -17.56 9.46 -0.19
N VAL A 102 -16.86 9.02 -1.24
CA VAL A 102 -15.41 8.86 -1.20
C VAL A 102 -14.74 10.20 -0.89
N GLU A 103 -13.99 10.25 0.21
CA GLU A 103 -13.20 11.42 0.60
C GLU A 103 -11.78 11.30 0.07
N THR A 104 -11.28 12.36 -0.56
CA THR A 104 -9.88 12.41 -1.02
C THR A 104 -8.99 12.98 0.08
N VAL A 105 -7.97 12.23 0.47
CA VAL A 105 -7.10 12.53 1.61
C VAL A 105 -5.66 12.44 1.14
N GLU A 106 -4.95 13.57 1.21
CA GLU A 106 -3.62 13.75 0.64
C GLU A 106 -2.60 12.83 1.33
N GLU A 107 -2.77 12.55 2.61
CA GLU A 107 -1.91 11.69 3.45
C GLU A 107 -1.74 10.27 2.90
N TRP A 108 -2.68 9.82 2.06
CA TRP A 108 -2.67 8.50 1.42
C TRP A 108 -2.07 8.49 0.01
N ARG A 109 -1.48 9.61 -0.43
CA ARG A 109 -0.75 9.68 -1.71
C ARG A 109 0.48 8.75 -1.68
N GLU A 110 0.70 8.04 -2.78
CA GLU A 110 1.96 7.33 -3.01
C GLU A 110 3.11 8.32 -3.26
N PHE A 111 4.33 7.95 -2.90
CA PHE A 111 5.48 8.73 -3.36
C PHE A 111 5.53 8.75 -4.90
N SER A 112 6.07 9.82 -5.47
CA SER A 112 6.26 9.91 -6.93
C SER A 112 7.31 8.90 -7.38
N SER A 113 6.95 8.03 -8.33
CA SER A 113 7.89 7.09 -8.93
C SER A 113 9.04 7.83 -9.61
N ASP A 114 8.75 8.98 -10.22
CA ASP A 114 9.74 9.84 -10.87
C ASP A 114 10.72 10.46 -9.86
N ALA A 115 10.26 10.86 -8.67
CA ALA A 115 11.11 11.37 -7.61
C ALA A 115 12.10 10.32 -7.06
N VAL A 116 11.81 9.03 -7.24
CA VAL A 116 12.66 7.92 -6.81
C VAL A 116 13.56 7.43 -7.95
N LEU A 117 12.97 7.11 -9.09
CA LEU A 117 13.64 6.39 -10.17
C LEU A 117 14.43 7.32 -11.10
N ALA A 118 13.94 8.53 -11.40
CA ALA A 118 14.64 9.41 -12.34
C ALA A 118 16.01 9.88 -11.80
N PRO A 119 16.18 10.31 -10.53
CA PRO A 119 17.49 10.61 -9.97
C PRO A 119 18.44 9.42 -9.98
N TYR A 120 17.93 8.22 -9.65
CA TYR A 120 18.71 6.99 -9.66
C TYR A 120 19.24 6.70 -11.08
N PHE A 121 18.35 6.62 -12.08
CA PHE A 121 18.78 6.28 -13.43
C PHE A 121 19.64 7.35 -14.11
N ARG A 122 19.53 8.63 -13.71
CA ARG A 122 20.49 9.67 -14.13
C ARG A 122 21.89 9.43 -13.58
N ALA A 123 22.00 8.92 -12.36
CA ALA A 123 23.28 8.55 -11.76
C ALA A 123 23.81 7.19 -12.26
N HIS A 124 22.93 6.31 -12.75
CA HIS A 124 23.22 4.94 -13.18
C HIS A 124 22.81 4.66 -14.65
N PRO A 125 23.35 5.41 -15.64
CA PRO A 125 22.92 5.28 -17.03
C PRO A 125 23.22 3.91 -17.66
N ASP A 126 24.32 3.25 -17.23
CA ASP A 126 24.71 1.94 -17.76
C ASP A 126 23.74 0.83 -17.32
N GLU A 127 23.21 0.91 -16.09
CA GLU A 127 22.20 -0.01 -15.58
C GLU A 127 20.89 0.14 -16.36
N LEU A 128 20.44 1.38 -16.59
CA LEU A 128 19.27 1.65 -17.43
C LEU A 128 19.46 1.10 -18.85
N ALA A 129 20.63 1.30 -19.44
CA ALA A 129 20.96 0.77 -20.75
C ALA A 129 20.93 -0.78 -20.77
N GLN A 130 21.37 -1.44 -19.70
CA GLN A 130 21.30 -2.90 -19.57
C GLN A 130 19.85 -3.40 -19.48
N ILE A 131 19.02 -2.77 -18.65
CA ILE A 131 17.59 -3.08 -18.51
C ILE A 131 16.88 -2.96 -19.87
N ARG A 132 17.18 -1.90 -20.63
CA ARG A 132 16.63 -1.67 -21.98
C ARG A 132 17.06 -2.73 -22.97
N ARG A 133 18.34 -3.13 -22.98
CA ARG A 133 18.83 -4.22 -23.84
C ARG A 133 18.11 -5.53 -23.54
N ALA A 134 17.91 -5.87 -22.26
CA ALA A 134 17.19 -7.06 -21.86
C ALA A 134 15.71 -7.02 -22.33
N TYR A 135 15.05 -5.87 -22.18
CA TYR A 135 13.67 -5.68 -22.66
C TYR A 135 13.56 -5.81 -24.18
N ALA A 136 14.45 -5.15 -24.93
CA ALA A 136 14.47 -5.20 -26.39
C ALA A 136 14.71 -6.64 -26.90
N ALA A 137 15.65 -7.37 -26.30
CA ALA A 137 15.89 -8.78 -26.63
C ALA A 137 14.67 -9.67 -26.39
N ALA A 138 13.93 -9.43 -25.29
CA ALA A 138 12.69 -10.15 -25.01
C ALA A 138 11.59 -9.87 -26.05
N ARG A 139 11.52 -8.62 -26.56
CA ARG A 139 10.55 -8.23 -27.61
C ARG A 139 10.93 -8.73 -29.00
N THR A 140 12.20 -8.72 -29.37
CA THR A 140 12.64 -9.18 -30.71
C THR A 140 12.60 -10.70 -30.82
N GLY A 141 12.84 -11.43 -29.72
CA GLY A 141 12.60 -12.88 -29.64
C GLY A 141 11.13 -13.28 -29.84
N HIS A 142 10.19 -12.37 -29.61
CA HIS A 142 8.77 -12.54 -29.95
C HIS A 142 8.47 -12.34 -31.45
N ALA A 143 9.25 -11.51 -32.16
CA ALA A 143 8.99 -11.16 -33.55
C ALA A 143 9.51 -12.21 -34.55
N SER A 144 10.56 -12.96 -34.21
CA SER A 144 11.16 -13.97 -35.12
C SER A 144 10.44 -15.32 -35.13
N GLN A 145 9.51 -15.59 -34.22
CA GLN A 145 8.70 -16.83 -34.20
C GLN A 145 7.38 -16.72 -34.98
N GLY A 146 7.10 -15.56 -35.61
CA GLY A 146 5.87 -15.30 -36.37
C GLY A 146 5.86 -15.80 -37.83
N SER A 147 6.95 -16.41 -38.31
CA SER A 147 7.04 -16.87 -39.71
C SER A 147 7.78 -18.20 -39.85
N GLY A 148 7.06 -19.32 -39.64
CA GLY A 148 7.36 -20.60 -40.30
C GLY A 148 8.17 -21.66 -39.53
N GLN A 149 7.49 -22.78 -39.27
CA GLN A 149 7.95 -24.18 -39.19
C GLN A 149 8.72 -24.70 -37.95
N GLY A 150 8.11 -25.70 -37.28
CA GLY A 150 8.77 -26.76 -36.50
C GLY A 150 8.42 -26.82 -35.00
N PRO A 151 7.82 -27.92 -34.49
CA PRO A 151 7.63 -28.10 -33.05
C PRO A 151 8.91 -28.66 -32.40
N GLU A 152 9.07 -28.40 -31.11
CA GLU A 152 10.12 -28.91 -30.21
C GLU A 152 11.45 -28.12 -30.20
N GLN A 153 11.54 -27.12 -29.30
CA GLN A 153 12.71 -26.64 -28.53
C GLN A 153 12.77 -25.11 -28.25
N GLY A 154 11.78 -24.32 -28.69
CA GLY A 154 11.88 -22.84 -28.67
C GLY A 154 11.28 -22.06 -27.48
N SER A 155 10.59 -22.68 -26.52
CA SER A 155 9.85 -21.94 -25.48
C SER A 155 10.70 -21.43 -24.31
N GLY A 156 11.92 -21.97 -24.12
CA GLY A 156 12.79 -21.63 -22.97
C GLY A 156 13.57 -20.32 -23.10
N GLN A 157 13.94 -19.89 -24.31
CA GLN A 157 14.78 -18.71 -24.52
C GLN A 157 14.01 -17.38 -24.40
N VAL A 158 12.76 -17.31 -24.88
CA VAL A 158 11.92 -16.09 -24.82
C VAL A 158 11.49 -15.79 -23.38
N ALA A 159 11.13 -16.83 -22.62
CA ALA A 159 10.84 -16.72 -21.18
C ALA A 159 12.07 -16.25 -20.38
N GLY A 160 13.28 -16.60 -20.82
CA GLY A 160 14.54 -16.16 -20.21
C GLY A 160 14.78 -14.64 -20.32
N GLY A 161 14.45 -14.03 -21.46
CA GLY A 161 14.66 -12.61 -21.71
C GLY A 161 13.79 -11.70 -20.83
N MET A 162 12.48 -11.99 -20.73
CA MET A 162 11.59 -11.20 -19.87
C MET A 162 11.88 -11.44 -18.37
N LYS A 163 12.26 -12.67 -18.00
CA LYS A 163 12.70 -12.98 -16.64
C LYS A 163 13.94 -12.18 -16.25
N GLU A 164 14.92 -12.08 -17.15
CA GLU A 164 16.13 -11.29 -16.93
C GLU A 164 15.84 -9.80 -16.85
N HIS A 165 14.99 -9.27 -17.75
CA HIS A 165 14.54 -7.88 -17.67
C HIS A 165 13.90 -7.57 -16.32
N ASN A 166 12.93 -8.38 -15.87
CA ASN A 166 12.26 -8.19 -14.59
C ASN A 166 13.23 -8.29 -13.41
N ARG A 167 14.21 -9.19 -13.47
CA ARG A 167 15.25 -9.34 -12.45
C ARG A 167 16.08 -8.07 -12.33
N LEU A 168 16.57 -7.53 -13.46
CA LEU A 168 17.39 -6.32 -13.48
C LEU A 168 16.58 -5.09 -13.04
N LEU A 169 15.35 -4.96 -13.52
CA LEU A 169 14.46 -3.86 -13.15
C LEU A 169 14.15 -3.89 -11.64
N GLY A 170 13.82 -5.05 -11.09
CA GLY A 170 13.60 -5.21 -9.65
C GLY A 170 14.82 -4.82 -8.81
N GLN A 171 16.03 -5.21 -9.24
CA GLN A 171 17.27 -4.82 -8.55
C GLN A 171 17.50 -3.30 -8.56
N ALA A 172 17.23 -2.63 -9.68
CA ALA A 172 17.36 -1.18 -9.80
C ALA A 172 16.31 -0.45 -8.95
N ILE A 173 15.04 -0.90 -8.95
CA ILE A 173 13.99 -0.34 -8.10
C ILE A 173 14.36 -0.47 -6.62
N ASP A 174 14.84 -1.64 -6.20
CA ASP A 174 15.29 -1.88 -4.83
C ASP A 174 16.44 -0.95 -4.41
N ALA A 175 17.41 -0.74 -5.30
CA ALA A 175 18.53 0.16 -5.06
C ALA A 175 18.09 1.62 -4.99
N ALA A 176 17.22 2.05 -5.90
CA ALA A 176 16.66 3.40 -5.93
C ALA A 176 15.85 3.70 -4.67
N LEU A 177 15.01 2.76 -4.21
CA LEU A 177 14.24 2.89 -2.97
C LEU A 177 15.16 3.00 -1.75
N ARG A 178 16.23 2.18 -1.68
CA ARG A 178 17.22 2.27 -0.59
C ARG A 178 17.92 3.62 -0.57
N GLN A 179 18.32 4.16 -1.72
CA GLN A 179 18.93 5.49 -1.79
C GLN A 179 17.94 6.58 -1.40
N TRP A 180 16.69 6.48 -1.87
CA TRP A 180 15.65 7.47 -1.59
C TRP A 180 15.33 7.58 -0.10
N ARG A 181 15.39 6.47 0.65
CA ARG A 181 15.16 6.45 2.12
C ARG A 181 16.06 7.38 2.91
N SER A 182 17.25 7.68 2.40
CA SER A 182 18.20 8.60 3.03
C SER A 182 17.95 10.07 2.66
N THR A 183 16.87 10.39 1.93
CA THR A 183 16.57 11.75 1.49
C THR A 183 15.44 12.40 2.31
N PRO A 184 15.37 13.75 2.35
CA PRO A 184 14.24 14.46 2.96
C PRO A 184 12.88 14.08 2.36
N GLY A 185 12.84 13.69 1.07
CA GLY A 185 11.60 13.26 0.41
C GLY A 185 10.96 12.03 1.07
N PHE A 186 11.77 11.06 1.48
CA PHE A 186 11.28 9.90 2.23
C PHE A 186 10.78 10.30 3.62
N ALA A 187 11.50 11.18 4.32
CA ALA A 187 11.09 11.64 5.65
C ALA A 187 9.72 12.34 5.63
N SER A 188 9.50 13.22 4.64
CA SER A 188 8.21 13.90 4.43
C SER A 188 7.09 12.91 4.10
N PHE A 189 7.33 12.01 3.15
CA PHE A 189 6.37 10.94 2.82
C PHE A 189 6.01 10.11 4.07
N ALA A 190 7.02 9.77 4.88
CA ALA A 190 6.79 8.94 6.05
C ALA A 190 6.00 9.64 7.15
N ALA A 191 6.26 10.93 7.38
CA ALA A 191 5.49 11.73 8.33
C ALA A 191 4.02 11.86 7.89
N GLN A 192 3.81 12.13 6.60
CA GLN A 192 2.49 12.25 5.98
C GLN A 192 1.67 10.96 6.13
N VAL A 193 2.24 9.80 5.80
CA VAL A 193 1.55 8.50 5.94
C VAL A 193 1.25 8.18 7.40
N ARG A 194 2.18 8.46 8.34
CA ARG A 194 1.94 8.25 9.77
C ARG A 194 0.76 9.08 10.28
N GLN A 195 0.63 10.32 9.82
CA GLN A 195 -0.50 11.18 10.15
C GLN A 195 -1.81 10.58 9.63
N GLY A 196 -1.87 10.23 8.34
CA GLY A 196 -3.06 9.60 7.76
C GLY A 196 -3.46 8.30 8.45
N PHE A 197 -2.50 7.46 8.83
CA PHE A 197 -2.76 6.22 9.56
C PHE A 197 -3.32 6.47 10.96
N SER A 198 -2.79 7.46 11.68
CA SER A 198 -3.33 7.89 12.98
C SER A 198 -4.78 8.34 12.85
N ASP A 199 -5.06 9.22 11.89
CA ASP A 199 -6.41 9.79 11.69
C ASP A 199 -7.42 8.73 11.26
N ALA A 200 -7.06 7.85 10.33
CA ALA A 200 -7.94 6.74 9.92
C ALA A 200 -8.17 5.72 11.04
N THR A 201 -7.18 5.51 11.92
CA THR A 201 -7.33 4.65 13.10
C THR A 201 -8.34 5.21 14.10
N LEU A 202 -8.25 6.52 14.37
CA LEU A 202 -9.21 7.24 15.20
C LEU A 202 -10.62 7.19 14.60
N LEU A 203 -10.72 7.40 13.29
CA LEU A 203 -11.98 7.35 12.56
C LEU A 203 -12.62 5.96 12.64
N ALA A 204 -11.85 4.90 12.41
CA ALA A 204 -12.34 3.53 12.56
C ALA A 204 -12.79 3.25 14.00
N ALA A 205 -12.04 3.73 15.00
CA ALA A 205 -12.40 3.54 16.39
C ALA A 205 -13.74 4.21 16.76
N GLN A 206 -14.09 5.33 16.10
CA GLN A 206 -15.31 6.09 16.32
C GLN A 206 -16.51 5.58 15.50
N HIS A 207 -16.26 5.12 14.26
CA HIS A 207 -17.32 4.84 13.28
C HIS A 207 -17.45 3.37 12.88
N GLY A 208 -16.58 2.50 13.40
CA GLY A 208 -16.57 1.07 13.06
C GLY A 208 -15.68 0.77 11.86
N SER A 209 -16.25 0.70 10.67
CA SER A 209 -15.56 0.26 9.45
C SER A 209 -15.06 1.43 8.61
N VAL A 210 -13.74 1.52 8.40
CA VAL A 210 -13.10 2.49 7.48
C VAL A 210 -12.32 1.74 6.41
N VAL A 211 -12.55 2.10 5.15
CA VAL A 211 -11.77 1.61 4.00
C VAL A 211 -10.92 2.76 3.46
N VAL A 212 -9.62 2.53 3.34
CA VAL A 212 -8.68 3.46 2.73
C VAL A 212 -8.13 2.83 1.47
N VAL A 213 -8.30 3.50 0.34
CA VAL A 213 -7.72 3.09 -0.94
C VAL A 213 -6.45 3.87 -1.19
N THR A 214 -5.33 3.17 -1.27
CA THR A 214 -4.00 3.75 -1.37
C THR A 214 -3.07 2.83 -2.19
N SER A 215 -1.77 2.88 -1.93
CA SER A 215 -0.72 2.22 -2.70
C SER A 215 0.22 1.40 -1.80
N ALA A 216 1.19 0.72 -2.39
CA ALA A 216 2.07 -0.19 -1.66
C ALA A 216 2.95 0.54 -0.63
N GLY A 217 3.43 1.74 -0.93
CA GLY A 217 4.27 2.54 -0.03
C GLY A 217 3.59 2.86 1.29
N PRO A 218 2.39 3.50 1.30
CA PRO A 218 1.67 3.76 2.54
C PRO A 218 1.30 2.50 3.31
N ILE A 219 0.80 1.46 2.63
CA ILE A 219 0.40 0.20 3.29
C ILE A 219 1.58 -0.47 3.98
N SER A 220 2.70 -0.63 3.27
CA SER A 220 3.91 -1.24 3.81
C SER A 220 4.47 -0.42 4.97
N MET A 221 4.35 0.90 4.95
CA MET A 221 4.83 1.75 6.04
C MET A 221 4.01 1.56 7.32
N CYS A 222 2.68 1.54 7.22
CA CYS A 222 1.81 1.28 8.36
C CYS A 222 2.07 -0.11 8.94
N ALA A 223 2.18 -1.13 8.08
CA ALA A 223 2.39 -2.50 8.53
C ALA A 223 3.80 -2.71 9.12
N ALA A 224 4.85 -2.21 8.47
CA ALA A 224 6.24 -2.34 8.90
C ALA A 224 6.46 -1.74 10.30
N ALA A 225 5.87 -0.57 10.56
CA ALA A 225 5.96 0.10 11.86
C ALA A 225 5.37 -0.74 13.00
N LEU A 226 4.27 -1.48 12.75
CA LEU A 226 3.61 -2.29 13.78
C LEU A 226 4.32 -3.61 14.07
N ILE A 227 4.99 -4.20 13.07
CA ILE A 227 5.63 -5.53 13.22
C ILE A 227 7.16 -5.47 13.31
N GLY A 228 7.75 -4.28 13.31
CA GLY A 228 9.20 -4.10 13.36
C GLY A 228 9.93 -4.64 12.12
N ALA A 229 9.28 -4.62 10.95
CA ALA A 229 9.86 -5.11 9.70
C ALA A 229 10.52 -3.99 8.88
N ASP A 230 11.39 -4.37 7.94
CA ASP A 230 11.97 -3.40 7.00
C ASP A 230 10.97 -3.02 5.90
N TRP A 231 10.71 -1.73 5.75
CA TRP A 231 9.77 -1.19 4.77
C TRP A 231 10.12 -1.57 3.33
N THR A 232 11.40 -1.55 2.95
CA THR A 232 11.83 -1.88 1.58
C THR A 232 11.56 -3.35 1.25
N HIS A 233 11.63 -4.23 2.24
CA HIS A 233 11.21 -5.62 2.02
C HIS A 233 9.69 -5.75 1.81
N MET A 234 8.89 -4.97 2.56
CA MET A 234 7.43 -5.09 2.51
C MET A 234 6.81 -4.47 1.26
N ILE A 235 7.29 -3.31 0.81
CA ILE A 235 6.67 -2.57 -0.32
C ILE A 235 6.60 -3.41 -1.61
N ASN A 236 7.62 -4.22 -1.88
CA ASN A 236 7.69 -5.06 -3.08
C ASN A 236 6.81 -6.31 -3.03
N ASN A 237 6.17 -6.59 -1.89
CA ASN A 237 5.44 -7.83 -1.65
C ASN A 237 3.95 -7.59 -1.36
N ILE A 238 3.38 -6.48 -1.82
CA ILE A 238 1.94 -6.18 -1.70
C ILE A 238 1.30 -6.32 -3.07
N PHE A 239 0.22 -7.08 -3.22
CA PHE A 239 -0.47 -7.26 -4.50
C PHE A 239 -1.45 -6.14 -4.80
N THR A 240 -1.65 -5.80 -6.08
CA THR A 240 -2.70 -4.85 -6.49
C THR A 240 -4.07 -5.36 -6.05
N SER A 241 -4.93 -4.47 -5.58
CA SER A 241 -6.26 -4.83 -5.02
C SER A 241 -6.22 -5.81 -3.84
N SER A 242 -5.08 -5.92 -3.15
CA SER A 242 -5.03 -6.61 -1.87
C SER A 242 -5.56 -5.74 -0.74
N VAL A 243 -5.97 -6.39 0.35
CA VAL A 243 -6.49 -5.75 1.56
C VAL A 243 -5.59 -6.08 2.74
N SER A 244 -5.16 -5.06 3.48
CA SER A 244 -4.53 -5.23 4.80
C SER A 244 -5.51 -4.74 5.88
N VAL A 245 -5.62 -5.49 6.97
CA VAL A 245 -6.68 -5.32 7.97
C VAL A 245 -6.06 -4.99 9.32
N PHE A 246 -6.57 -3.94 9.95
CA PHE A 246 -6.15 -3.47 11.26
C PHE A 246 -7.37 -3.39 12.17
N SER A 247 -7.28 -3.92 13.39
CA SER A 247 -8.27 -3.62 14.44
C SER A 247 -7.89 -2.34 15.14
N THR A 248 -8.88 -1.55 15.54
CA THR A 248 -8.67 -0.31 16.27
C THR A 248 -9.42 -0.29 17.59
N ARG A 249 -8.76 0.13 18.66
CA ARG A 249 -9.39 0.35 19.96
C ARG A 249 -9.69 1.84 20.11
N GLY A 250 -10.91 2.14 20.52
CA GLY A 250 -11.20 3.48 21.04
C GLY A 250 -10.36 3.70 22.28
N ALA A 251 -9.79 4.90 22.42
CA ALA A 251 -9.20 5.31 23.67
C ALA A 251 -10.25 5.06 24.77
N ALA A 252 -9.94 4.21 25.74
CA ALA A 252 -10.79 4.10 26.90
C ALA A 252 -10.94 5.52 27.44
N ALA A 253 -12.19 6.01 27.54
CA ALA A 253 -12.45 7.27 28.21
C ALA A 253 -11.74 7.17 29.55
N SER A 254 -10.71 8.01 29.74
CA SER A 254 -9.96 8.08 30.97
C SER A 254 -10.96 8.45 32.06
N GLY A 255 -11.52 7.44 32.72
CA GLY A 255 -12.25 7.59 33.96
C GLY A 255 -11.32 8.30 34.96
N PRO A 256 -11.87 9.12 35.87
CA PRO A 256 -11.05 9.91 36.77
C PRO A 256 -10.11 8.97 37.50
N ALA A 257 -8.80 9.26 37.40
CA ALA A 257 -7.76 8.54 38.09
C ALA A 257 -8.14 8.41 39.56
N ALA A 258 -8.40 7.18 40.00
CA ALA A 258 -8.61 6.89 41.40
C ALA A 258 -7.30 7.18 42.15
N GLY A 259 -7.30 8.31 42.87
CA GLY A 259 -6.46 8.64 44.01
C GLY A 259 -5.02 8.12 44.00
N ALA A 260 -4.09 8.92 43.47
CA ALA A 260 -2.73 8.94 43.99
C ALA A 260 -2.64 10.08 45.00
N ALA A 261 -2.67 9.70 46.28
CA ALA A 261 -2.44 10.58 47.40
C ALA A 261 -1.10 11.30 47.25
N THR A 262 -1.14 12.60 47.53
CA THR A 262 0.01 13.45 47.81
C THR A 262 0.85 12.86 48.93
N ASP A 263 2.13 12.59 48.65
CA ASP A 263 3.14 12.58 49.70
C ASP A 263 4.26 13.56 49.32
N THR A 264 4.30 14.62 50.11
CA THR A 264 5.32 15.67 50.13
C THR A 264 6.53 15.19 50.90
N ALA A 265 7.70 15.15 50.27
CA ALA A 265 8.97 15.29 50.97
C ALA A 265 10.06 15.86 50.05
N SER A 266 10.53 17.03 50.45
CA SER A 266 11.67 17.80 49.96
C SER A 266 13.01 17.08 50.09
N THR A 267 13.96 17.35 49.20
CA THR A 267 15.24 18.02 49.54
C THR A 267 16.06 18.38 48.29
N ASP A 268 16.60 19.59 48.33
CA ASP A 268 17.56 20.20 47.40
C ASP A 268 18.87 19.41 47.26
N THR A 269 19.46 19.43 46.07
CA THR A 269 20.83 19.98 45.88
C THR A 269 21.15 20.19 44.40
N ALA A 270 21.63 21.40 44.09
CA ALA A 270 22.22 21.79 42.82
C ALA A 270 23.74 21.59 42.83
N ALA A 271 24.35 21.23 41.69
CA ALA A 271 25.65 21.72 41.24
C ALA A 271 25.98 21.26 39.80
N GLU A 272 26.39 22.22 38.97
CA GLU A 272 27.00 22.09 37.66
C GLU A 272 28.30 21.26 37.67
N THR A 273 28.59 20.53 36.58
CA THR A 273 29.85 20.70 35.82
C THR A 273 29.74 20.12 34.41
N ALA A 274 30.42 20.79 33.47
CA ALA A 274 30.42 20.57 32.04
C ALA A 274 31.32 19.42 31.55
N GLY A 275 30.99 18.87 30.38
CA GLY A 275 31.98 18.56 29.33
C GLY A 275 32.12 17.11 28.87
N ILE A 276 32.15 16.98 27.54
CA ILE A 276 32.77 15.94 26.69
C ILE A 276 31.80 14.92 26.07
N ASP A 277 31.43 15.24 24.83
CA ASP A 277 31.47 14.39 23.63
C ASP A 277 31.32 12.87 23.81
N THR A 278 30.10 12.39 23.60
CA THR A 278 29.85 11.08 22.99
C THR A 278 28.66 11.22 22.05
N ALA A 279 28.95 11.25 20.73
CA ALA A 279 27.97 10.95 19.70
C ALA A 279 27.55 9.48 19.86
N ALA A 280 26.56 9.25 20.70
CA ALA A 280 25.90 7.97 20.90
C ALA A 280 24.45 8.13 20.43
N ASP A 281 24.20 7.63 19.23
CA ASP A 281 23.06 6.78 18.89
C ASP A 281 21.80 6.96 19.75
N THR A 282 21.17 8.13 19.65
CA THR A 282 19.78 8.31 20.07
C THR A 282 18.88 8.03 18.87
N ALA A 283 18.77 6.74 18.55
CA ALA A 283 17.51 6.18 18.10
C ALA A 283 16.48 6.48 19.20
N GLY A 284 15.84 7.64 19.08
CA GLY A 284 14.71 8.03 19.92
C GLY A 284 13.58 7.05 19.69
N THR A 285 13.57 6.00 20.51
CA THR A 285 12.38 5.20 20.79
C THR A 285 11.39 6.09 21.52
N ASP A 286 10.60 6.85 20.78
CA ASP A 286 9.29 7.31 21.25
C ASP A 286 8.33 6.12 21.25
N THR A 287 8.62 5.17 22.12
CA THR A 287 7.72 4.09 22.53
C THR A 287 6.77 4.64 23.58
N ALA A 288 5.72 5.37 23.18
CA ALA A 288 4.55 5.65 24.04
C ALA A 288 3.34 6.29 23.32
N ALA A 289 3.12 6.06 22.02
CA ALA A 289 1.77 6.13 21.46
C ALA A 289 1.21 4.71 21.45
N ASP A 290 0.68 4.32 22.61
CA ASP A 290 -0.08 3.11 22.87
C ASP A 290 -0.93 2.75 21.64
N THR A 291 -0.47 1.76 20.85
CA THR A 291 -0.87 1.62 19.44
C THR A 291 -2.34 1.27 19.37
N ALA A 292 -3.16 2.28 19.11
CA ALA A 292 -4.61 2.14 18.96
C ALA A 292 -4.99 1.17 17.84
N ALA A 293 -4.03 0.77 16.98
CA ALA A 293 -4.20 -0.21 15.91
C ALA A 293 -3.35 -1.47 16.11
N GLN A 294 -3.91 -2.64 15.77
CA GLN A 294 -3.22 -3.92 15.66
C GLN A 294 -3.39 -4.47 14.25
N LEU A 295 -2.30 -4.88 13.59
CA LEU A 295 -2.35 -5.59 12.32
C LEU A 295 -2.96 -6.99 12.52
N LEU A 296 -4.12 -7.24 11.90
CA LEU A 296 -4.80 -8.53 11.96
C LEU A 296 -4.40 -9.43 10.78
N SER A 297 -4.25 -8.82 9.61
CA SER A 297 -3.96 -9.53 8.38
C SER A 297 -3.30 -8.60 7.38
N PHE A 298 -2.39 -9.13 6.57
CA PHE A 298 -1.59 -8.35 5.64
C PHE A 298 -1.70 -8.93 4.24
N ASN A 299 -1.94 -8.04 3.27
CA ASN A 299 -1.91 -8.38 1.85
C ASN A 299 -2.87 -9.55 1.47
N GLU A 300 -4.08 -9.54 2.00
CA GLU A 300 -5.14 -10.49 1.63
C GLU A 300 -5.51 -10.30 0.15
N HIS A 301 -5.47 -11.39 -0.62
CA HIS A 301 -5.76 -11.37 -2.05
C HIS A 301 -6.50 -12.63 -2.52
N ALA A 302 -7.02 -13.43 -1.58
CA ALA A 302 -7.77 -14.65 -1.89
C ALA A 302 -9.05 -14.35 -2.69
N HIS A 303 -9.65 -13.16 -2.50
CA HIS A 303 -10.81 -12.71 -3.28
C HIS A 303 -10.50 -12.52 -4.77
N LEU A 304 -9.22 -12.39 -5.14
CA LEU A 304 -8.80 -12.31 -6.54
C LEU A 304 -8.52 -13.69 -7.15
N ASP A 305 -8.62 -14.76 -6.35
CA ASP A 305 -8.22 -16.11 -6.73
C ASP A 305 -9.42 -17.02 -7.02
N TYR A 306 -10.53 -16.44 -7.48
CA TYR A 306 -11.68 -17.21 -7.97
C TYR A 306 -11.50 -17.59 -9.44
N PRO A 307 -11.66 -18.88 -9.79
CA PRO A 307 -11.72 -19.28 -11.19
C PRO A 307 -12.99 -18.73 -11.83
N ASP A 308 -12.88 -18.26 -13.07
CA ASP A 308 -14.05 -17.97 -13.90
C ASP A 308 -14.79 -19.25 -14.31
N LEU A 309 -15.87 -19.12 -15.08
CA LEU A 309 -16.65 -20.26 -15.60
C LEU A 309 -15.82 -21.25 -16.44
N SER A 310 -14.67 -20.84 -16.95
CA SER A 310 -13.72 -21.69 -17.69
C SER A 310 -12.63 -22.31 -16.82
N GLY A 311 -12.66 -22.08 -15.50
CA GLY A 311 -11.62 -22.51 -14.57
C GLY A 311 -10.39 -21.58 -14.52
N ALA A 312 -10.39 -20.48 -15.28
CA ALA A 312 -9.23 -19.59 -15.39
C ALA A 312 -9.21 -18.54 -14.28
N ARG A 313 -8.05 -18.36 -13.63
CA ARG A 313 -7.83 -17.39 -12.55
C ARG A 313 -7.33 -16.06 -13.12
N ARG A 314 -8.18 -15.37 -13.86
CA ARG A 314 -7.79 -14.21 -14.70
C ARG A 314 -7.32 -12.99 -13.90
N LEU A 315 -7.74 -12.87 -12.65
CA LEU A 315 -7.47 -11.71 -11.79
C LEU A 315 -6.15 -11.81 -11.02
N ARG A 316 -5.60 -13.01 -10.95
CA ARG A 316 -4.31 -13.32 -10.35
C ARG A 316 -3.20 -13.14 -11.38
N ARG A 317 -2.94 -11.90 -11.77
CA ARG A 317 -1.72 -11.56 -12.53
C ARG A 317 -0.69 -11.01 -11.55
N TYR A 318 0.25 -11.88 -11.21
CA TYR A 318 1.44 -11.50 -10.49
C TYR A 318 2.37 -10.73 -11.43
N ARG A 319 2.72 -9.52 -11.03
CA ARG A 319 3.89 -8.81 -11.52
C ARG A 319 4.67 -8.35 -10.30
#